data_AF-A0A5E4QZC2-F1
#
_entry.id   AF-A0A5E4QZC2-F1
#
_cell.length_a   1.000
_cell.length_b   1.000
_cell.length_c   1.000
_cell.angle_alpha   90.00
_cell.angle_beta   90.00
_cell.angle_gamma   90.00
#
_symmetry.space_group_name_H-M   'P 1'
#
loop_
_entity.id
_entity.type
_entity.pdbx_description
1 polymer ?
#
loop_
_entity_poly.entity_id
_entity_poly.type
_entity_poly.pdbx_seq_one_letter_code
_entity_poly.pdbx_strand_id
1 'polypeptide(L)'
;MPAYIKSTHGSMRFGPGTTKIALDAVVKSGFLVLIGPGGIRQHVRVVVYRTSLEHFAVIYPRKHLTKALGVVNLKKTAVERVDSNNEFFIRQKGYDDTIWARFLCSERDIDAWISAFTCHLINVCHSSLPVLTEVEE
;
A
#
# COMPACT_ATOMS: atom_id res chain seq x y z
N MET A 1 2.21 -22.96 14.04
CA MET A 1 0.93 -22.59 13.40
C MET A 1 1.06 -21.16 12.88
N PRO A 2 0.93 -20.86 11.58
CA PRO A 2 1.10 -19.48 11.13
C PRO A 2 -0.23 -18.71 11.10
N ALA A 3 -0.15 -17.46 11.57
CA ALA A 3 -1.25 -16.56 11.84
C ALA A 3 -1.99 -16.10 10.58
N TYR A 4 -3.31 -16.21 10.65
CA TYR A 4 -4.29 -15.63 9.73
C TYR A 4 -4.14 -14.10 9.68
N ILE A 5 -4.41 -13.47 8.54
CA ILE A 5 -4.73 -12.02 8.51
C ILE A 5 -6.02 -11.87 9.31
N LYS A 6 -5.90 -11.72 10.63
CA LYS A 6 -7.03 -11.37 11.48
C LYS A 6 -7.45 -9.98 11.06
N SER A 7 -8.63 -9.92 10.45
CA SER A 7 -9.39 -8.71 10.17
C SER A 7 -9.46 -7.88 11.46
N THR A 8 -8.53 -6.93 11.61
CA THR A 8 -8.60 -5.91 12.64
C THR A 8 -9.75 -4.99 12.26
N HIS A 9 -10.83 -5.08 13.03
CA HIS A 9 -11.99 -4.20 12.95
C HIS A 9 -11.62 -2.78 13.38
N GLY A 10 -10.88 -2.06 12.55
CA GLY A 10 -10.76 -0.61 12.60
C GLY A 10 -11.76 -0.01 11.64
N SER A 11 -12.96 0.33 12.13
CA SER A 11 -13.96 1.06 11.33
C SER A 11 -13.48 2.50 11.12
N MET A 12 -12.67 2.73 10.09
CA MET A 12 -12.41 4.07 9.59
C MET A 12 -13.67 4.55 8.86
N ARG A 13 -14.49 5.32 9.57
CA ARG A 13 -15.66 5.99 9.01
C ARG A 13 -15.19 7.11 8.08
N PHE A 14 -15.26 6.90 6.77
CA PHE A 14 -15.12 7.98 5.81
C PHE A 14 -16.45 8.74 5.70
N GLY A 15 -16.45 10.02 6.08
CA GLY A 15 -17.62 10.90 6.00
C GLY A 15 -18.03 11.21 4.54
N PRO A 16 -19.26 11.71 4.32
CA PRO A 16 -19.91 11.74 3.00
C PRO A 16 -19.40 12.82 2.02
N GLY A 17 -18.25 13.46 2.28
CA GLY A 17 -17.65 14.51 1.42
C GLY A 17 -16.39 14.11 0.66
N THR A 18 -15.99 12.83 0.67
CA THR A 18 -14.60 12.40 0.34
C THR A 18 -14.38 11.91 -1.10
N THR A 19 -15.40 11.88 -1.96
CA THR A 19 -15.29 11.21 -3.28
C THR A 19 -14.32 11.89 -4.25
N LYS A 20 -14.19 13.23 -4.22
CA LYS A 20 -13.31 13.97 -5.15
C LYS A 20 -11.84 13.95 -4.68
N ILE A 21 -11.60 14.15 -3.39
CA ILE A 21 -10.25 14.17 -2.78
C ILE A 21 -9.61 12.77 -2.81
N ALA A 22 -10.41 11.71 -2.70
CA ALA A 22 -9.90 10.35 -2.72
C ALA A 22 -9.39 9.90 -4.10
N LEU A 23 -9.96 10.43 -5.20
CA LEU A 23 -9.54 10.10 -6.57
C LEU A 23 -8.15 10.66 -6.90
N ASP A 24 -7.90 11.92 -6.52
CA ASP A 24 -6.60 12.59 -6.75
C ASP A 24 -5.45 11.93 -5.96
N ALA A 25 -5.78 11.18 -4.92
CA ALA A 25 -4.83 10.41 -4.12
C ALA A 25 -4.57 8.98 -4.65
N VAL A 26 -5.32 8.50 -5.65
CA VAL A 26 -5.12 7.14 -6.20
C VAL A 26 -3.88 7.13 -7.08
N VAL A 27 -2.86 6.38 -6.67
CA VAL A 27 -1.62 6.20 -7.45
C VAL A 27 -1.74 5.07 -8.46
N LYS A 28 -2.38 3.98 -8.05
CA LYS A 28 -2.64 2.83 -8.93
C LYS A 28 -3.85 2.07 -8.43
N SER A 29 -4.66 1.59 -9.36
CA SER A 29 -5.72 0.65 -9.07
C SER A 29 -5.76 -0.45 -10.13
N GLY A 30 -6.21 -1.64 -9.76
CA GLY A 30 -6.32 -2.74 -10.71
C GLY A 30 -6.61 -4.07 -10.04
N PHE A 31 -6.57 -5.12 -10.84
CA PHE A 31 -6.82 -6.49 -10.39
C PHE A 31 -5.50 -7.23 -10.19
N LEU A 32 -5.41 -7.93 -9.07
CA LEU A 32 -4.29 -8.79 -8.72
C LEU A 32 -4.83 -10.16 -8.29
N VAL A 33 -3.93 -11.14 -8.22
CA VAL A 33 -4.23 -12.43 -7.59
C VAL A 33 -3.46 -12.48 -6.27
N LEU A 34 -4.19 -12.49 -5.16
CA LEU A 34 -3.64 -12.73 -3.83
C LEU A 34 -3.43 -14.23 -3.66
N ILE A 35 -2.20 -14.63 -3.31
CA ILE A 35 -1.85 -16.01 -3.02
C ILE A 35 -1.94 -16.21 -1.50
N GLY A 36 -2.96 -16.93 -1.07
CA GLY A 36 -3.19 -17.27 0.32
C GLY A 36 -2.38 -18.49 0.79
N PRO A 37 -2.52 -18.86 2.07
CA PRO A 37 -1.92 -20.06 2.63
C PRO A 37 -2.30 -21.30 1.83
N GLY A 38 -1.34 -22.21 1.61
CA GLY A 38 -1.57 -23.42 0.80
C GLY A 38 -1.67 -23.17 -0.71
N GLY A 39 -1.31 -21.97 -1.19
CA GLY A 39 -1.30 -21.64 -2.62
C GLY A 39 -2.67 -21.27 -3.19
N ILE A 40 -3.66 -21.04 -2.34
CA ILE A 40 -5.02 -20.66 -2.75
C ILE A 40 -4.97 -19.30 -3.48
N ARG A 41 -5.50 -19.27 -4.70
CA ARG A 41 -5.53 -18.06 -5.54
C ARG A 41 -6.85 -17.32 -5.37
N GLN A 42 -6.78 -16.08 -4.88
CA GLN A 42 -7.94 -15.22 -4.75
C GLN A 42 -7.81 -13.99 -5.64
N HIS A 43 -8.76 -13.80 -6.55
CA HIS A 43 -8.82 -12.56 -7.34
C HIS A 43 -9.27 -11.39 -6.48
N VAL A 44 -8.46 -10.35 -6.43
CA VAL A 44 -8.70 -9.14 -5.65
C VAL A 44 -8.61 -7.89 -6.53
N ARG A 45 -9.29 -6.83 -6.10
CA ARG A 45 -9.06 -5.48 -6.60
C ARG A 45 -8.23 -4.74 -5.57
N VAL A 46 -7.14 -4.14 -6.00
CA VAL A 46 -6.27 -3.34 -5.14
C VAL A 46 -6.33 -1.89 -5.58
N VAL A 47 -6.43 -1.00 -4.60
CA VAL A 47 -6.36 0.45 -4.80
C VAL A 47 -5.30 1.01 -3.87
N VAL A 48 -4.29 1.65 -4.45
CA VAL A 48 -3.19 2.27 -3.73
C VAL A 48 -3.44 3.77 -3.64
N TYR A 49 -3.49 4.28 -2.41
CA TYR A 49 -3.66 5.69 -2.10
C TYR A 49 -2.35 6.26 -1.55
N ARG A 50 -1.97 7.43 -2.04
CA ARG A 50 -0.92 8.26 -1.44
C ARG A 50 -1.45 9.67 -1.23
N THR A 51 -1.50 10.07 0.04
CA THR A 51 -1.78 11.44 0.46
C THR A 51 -0.53 12.02 1.12
N SER A 52 -0.53 13.32 1.43
CA SER A 52 0.56 13.97 2.17
C SER A 52 0.82 13.34 3.55
N LEU A 53 -0.21 12.76 4.18
CA LEU A 53 -0.13 12.23 5.54
C LEU A 53 -0.01 10.70 5.58
N GLU A 54 -0.69 10.00 4.69
CA GLU A 54 -0.86 8.55 4.77
C GLU A 54 -0.66 7.87 3.40
N HIS A 55 -0.04 6.70 3.42
CA HIS A 55 0.17 5.89 2.21
C HIS A 55 -0.30 4.48 2.53
N PHE A 56 -1.34 4.04 1.85
CA PHE A 56 -1.96 2.75 2.14
C PHE A 56 -2.53 2.10 0.89
N ALA A 57 -2.61 0.77 0.90
CA ALA A 57 -3.30 0.00 -0.12
C ALA A 57 -4.55 -0.65 0.48
N VAL A 58 -5.68 -0.54 -0.20
CA VAL A 58 -6.92 -1.20 0.18
C VAL A 58 -7.16 -2.38 -0.76
N ILE A 59 -7.44 -3.54 -0.19
CA ILE A 59 -7.63 -4.79 -0.91
C ILE A 59 -9.10 -5.18 -0.81
N TYR A 60 -9.76 -5.36 -1.95
CA TYR A 60 -11.15 -5.78 -2.04
C TYR A 60 -11.26 -7.16 -2.71
N PRO A 61 -12.23 -8.00 -2.33
CA PRO A 61 -12.60 -9.16 -3.14
C PRO A 61 -13.07 -8.69 -4.52
N ARG A 62 -12.66 -9.38 -5.60
CA ARG A 62 -13.07 -8.99 -6.97
C ARG A 62 -14.60 -8.97 -7.16
N LYS A 63 -15.32 -9.90 -6.53
CA LYS A 63 -16.77 -10.05 -6.67
C LYS A 63 -17.59 -9.14 -5.74
N HIS A 64 -16.99 -8.62 -4.66
CA HIS A 64 -17.70 -7.89 -3.62
C HIS A 64 -16.91 -6.65 -3.20
N LEU A 65 -17.18 -5.52 -3.84
CA LEU A 65 -16.46 -4.26 -3.56
C LEU A 65 -16.96 -3.53 -2.31
N THR A 66 -18.01 -4.03 -1.66
CA THR A 66 -18.64 -3.39 -0.50
C THR A 66 -17.85 -3.54 0.80
N LYS A 67 -16.98 -4.56 0.91
CA LYS A 67 -16.17 -4.81 2.11
C LYS A 67 -14.71 -5.09 1.74
N ALA A 68 -13.79 -4.31 2.28
CA ALA A 68 -12.36 -4.55 2.13
C ALA A 68 -11.95 -5.84 2.87
N LEU A 69 -11.06 -6.61 2.26
CA LEU A 69 -10.36 -7.74 2.90
C LEU A 69 -9.33 -7.24 3.90
N GLY A 70 -8.70 -6.10 3.61
CA GLY A 70 -7.70 -5.52 4.47
C GLY A 70 -7.16 -4.20 3.93
N VAL A 71 -6.48 -3.47 4.80
CA VAL A 71 -5.77 -2.23 4.50
C VAL A 71 -4.31 -2.42 4.90
N VAL A 72 -3.40 -2.08 4.01
CA VAL A 72 -1.95 -2.22 4.21
C VAL A 72 -1.34 -0.83 4.33
N ASN A 73 -0.66 -0.54 5.44
CA ASN A 73 0.12 0.68 5.59
C ASN A 73 1.46 0.55 4.85
N LEU A 74 1.64 1.32 3.78
CA LEU A 74 2.81 1.22 2.91
C LEU A 74 4.07 1.84 3.53
N LYS A 75 3.95 2.76 4.50
CA LYS A 75 5.12 3.34 5.21
C LYS A 75 5.87 2.28 6.03
N LYS A 76 5.14 1.29 6.53
CA LYS A 76 5.69 0.17 7.31
C LYS A 76 5.81 -1.11 6.48
N THR A 77 5.79 -1.03 5.15
CA THR A 77 5.82 -2.21 4.29
C THR A 77 7.13 -2.30 3.53
N ALA A 78 7.77 -3.48 3.55
CA ALA A 78 8.80 -3.86 2.60
C ALA A 78 8.15 -4.56 1.40
N VAL A 79 8.67 -4.31 0.19
CA VAL A 79 8.23 -4.95 -1.04
C VAL A 79 9.41 -5.71 -1.62
N GLU A 80 9.20 -6.97 -1.98
CA GLU A 80 10.24 -7.85 -2.54
C GLU A 80 9.74 -8.46 -3.84
N ARG A 81 10.51 -8.33 -4.93
CA ARG A 81 10.21 -8.95 -6.23
C ARG A 81 10.61 -10.42 -6.22
N VAL A 82 9.84 -11.25 -6.91
CA VAL A 82 10.15 -12.65 -7.15
C VAL A 82 10.35 -12.84 -8.65
N ASP A 83 11.61 -12.96 -9.06
CA ASP A 83 11.98 -12.90 -10.48
C ASP A 83 11.41 -14.06 -11.31
N SER A 84 11.08 -15.18 -10.67
CA SER A 84 10.69 -16.41 -11.38
C SER A 84 9.22 -16.48 -11.80
N ASN A 85 8.30 -15.68 -11.23
CA ASN A 85 6.86 -15.96 -11.31
C ASN A 85 5.92 -14.76 -11.50
N ASN A 86 6.43 -13.57 -11.89
CA ASN A 86 5.61 -12.35 -11.98
C ASN A 86 4.88 -11.99 -10.66
N GLU A 87 5.57 -12.27 -9.56
CA GLU A 87 5.04 -12.12 -8.21
C GLU A 87 5.85 -11.10 -7.42
N PHE A 88 5.19 -10.51 -6.44
CA PHE A 88 5.84 -9.69 -5.43
C PHE A 88 5.25 -9.97 -4.06
N PHE A 89 6.10 -9.86 -3.05
CA PHE A 89 5.72 -9.96 -1.65
C PHE A 89 5.64 -8.59 -1.04
N ILE A 90 4.69 -8.41 -0.13
CA ILE A 90 4.66 -7.30 0.80
C ILE A 90 4.79 -7.84 2.21
N ARG A 91 5.54 -7.15 3.05
CA ARG A 91 5.83 -7.55 4.43
C ARG A 91 5.75 -6.35 5.35
N GLN A 92 4.88 -6.40 6.36
CA GLN A 92 4.75 -5.32 7.34
C GLN A 92 5.85 -5.41 8.40
N LYS A 93 6.59 -4.32 8.59
CA LYS A 93 7.63 -4.12 9.60
C LYS A 93 7.00 -3.73 10.94
N GLY A 94 7.46 -4.34 12.04
CA GLY A 94 7.11 -3.94 13.41
C GLY A 94 5.86 -4.61 14.00
N TYR A 95 5.43 -5.74 13.46
CA TYR A 95 4.49 -6.66 14.12
C TYR A 95 5.26 -7.94 14.52
N ASP A 96 5.06 -8.43 15.75
CA ASP A 96 5.71 -9.66 16.24
C ASP A 96 5.38 -10.88 15.37
N ASP A 97 4.16 -10.93 14.83
CA ASP A 97 3.80 -11.79 13.70
C ASP A 97 3.96 -11.00 12.41
N THR A 98 5.01 -11.29 11.65
CA THR A 98 5.29 -10.58 10.40
C THR A 98 4.18 -10.86 9.36
N ILE A 99 3.21 -9.94 9.24
CA ILE A 99 2.12 -10.04 8.26
C ILE A 99 2.73 -9.88 6.87
N TRP A 100 2.52 -10.89 6.02
CA TRP A 100 2.96 -10.89 4.63
C TRP A 100 1.81 -11.21 3.69
N ALA A 101 1.87 -10.69 2.47
CA ALA A 101 0.96 -11.05 1.40
C ALA A 101 1.74 -11.21 0.10
N ARG A 102 1.36 -12.21 -0.69
CA ARG A 102 1.96 -12.51 -1.99
C ARG A 102 0.97 -12.19 -3.08
N PHE A 103 1.38 -11.37 -4.03
CA PHE A 103 0.56 -11.00 -5.17
C PHE A 103 1.18 -11.51 -6.47
N LEU A 104 0.34 -12.02 -7.34
CA LEU A 104 0.65 -12.35 -8.72
C LEU A 104 -0.01 -11.31 -9.63
N CYS A 105 0.75 -10.84 -10.61
CA CYS A 105 0.33 -9.81 -11.57
C CYS A 105 0.81 -10.14 -12.99
N SER A 106 0.41 -9.32 -13.97
CA SER A 106 0.98 -9.38 -15.32
C SER A 106 2.44 -8.94 -15.29
N GLU A 107 3.30 -9.60 -16.07
CA GLU A 107 4.71 -9.24 -16.23
C GLU A 107 4.90 -7.76 -16.60
N ARG A 108 4.01 -7.23 -17.45
CA ARG A 108 4.08 -5.83 -17.89
C ARG A 108 3.76 -4.82 -16.79
N ASP A 109 3.04 -5.26 -15.75
CA ASP A 109 2.54 -4.41 -14.68
C ASP A 109 3.35 -4.53 -13.39
N ILE A 110 4.27 -5.50 -13.29
CA ILE A 110 4.96 -5.83 -12.04
C ILE A 110 5.75 -4.65 -11.49
N ASP A 111 6.51 -3.96 -12.34
CA ASP A 111 7.32 -2.80 -11.95
C ASP A 111 6.45 -1.63 -11.50
N ALA A 112 5.32 -1.41 -12.17
CA ALA A 112 4.35 -0.39 -11.80
C ALA A 112 3.69 -0.71 -10.44
N TRP A 113 3.41 -1.99 -10.16
CA TRP A 113 2.87 -2.42 -8.87
C TRP A 113 3.90 -2.33 -7.76
N ILE A 114 5.13 -2.81 -7.97
CA ILE A 114 6.23 -2.69 -7.00
C ILE A 114 6.47 -1.21 -6.68
N SER A 115 6.56 -0.35 -7.69
CA SER A 115 6.73 1.10 -7.50
C SER A 115 5.57 1.72 -6.70
N ALA A 116 4.32 1.30 -6.98
CA ALA A 116 3.14 1.79 -6.25
C ALA A 116 3.12 1.35 -4.77
N PHE A 117 3.57 0.13 -4.47
CA PHE A 117 3.66 -0.38 -3.09
C PHE A 117 4.90 0.15 -2.34
N THR A 118 5.97 0.51 -3.06
CA THR A 118 7.17 1.10 -2.48
C THR A 118 6.91 2.56 -2.10
N CYS A 119 6.76 2.80 -0.81
CA CYS A 119 6.76 4.14 -0.26
C CYS A 119 8.16 4.74 -0.40
N HIS A 120 8.41 5.45 -1.50
CA HIS A 120 9.51 6.40 -1.55
C HIS A 120 9.12 7.51 -0.59
N LEU A 121 9.63 7.45 0.64
CA LEU A 121 9.86 8.65 1.40
C LEU A 121 10.80 9.47 0.52
N ILE A 122 10.22 10.36 -0.30
CA ILE A 122 10.96 11.52 -0.76
C ILE A 122 11.29 12.20 0.57
N ASN A 123 12.46 11.90 1.12
CA ASN A 123 13.16 12.85 1.95
C ASN A 123 13.31 14.05 1.02
N VAL A 124 12.33 14.93 1.03
CA VAL A 124 12.56 16.30 0.66
C VAL A 124 13.64 16.70 1.65
N CYS A 125 14.91 16.63 1.21
CA CYS A 125 15.96 17.42 1.80
C CYS A 125 15.37 18.82 1.86
N HIS A 126 14.94 19.23 3.05
CA HIS A 126 14.62 20.61 3.31
C HIS A 126 15.92 21.36 2.98
N SER A 127 15.96 21.96 1.80
CA SER A 127 16.91 23.00 1.47
C SER A 127 16.82 24.02 2.60
N SER A 128 17.95 24.17 3.30
CA SER A 128 18.35 25.32 4.12
C SER A 128 17.26 26.38 4.34
N LEU A 129 16.85 26.55 5.60
CA LEU A 129 16.11 27.73 6.06
C LEU A 129 16.86 29.01 5.59
N PRO A 130 16.16 30.03 5.06
CA PRO A 130 16.77 31.33 4.84
C PRO A 130 16.97 31.99 6.21
N VAL A 131 18.22 32.11 6.66
CA VAL A 131 18.54 32.90 7.84
C VAL A 131 18.88 34.32 7.38
N LEU A 132 18.09 35.28 7.89
CA LEU A 132 18.29 36.72 7.73
C LEU A 132 19.68 37.13 8.26
N THR A 133 20.40 37.94 7.49
CA THR A 133 21.52 38.73 8.01
C THR A 133 20.96 39.99 8.68
N GLU A 134 21.01 40.05 10.00
CA GLU A 134 20.92 41.32 10.72
C GLU A 134 22.25 42.05 10.54
N VAL A 135 22.20 43.23 9.92
CA VAL A 135 23.32 44.17 9.80
C VAL A 135 23.24 45.04 11.06
N GLU A 136 24.17 44.87 12.00
CA GLU A 136 24.42 45.86 13.04
C GLU A 136 25.48 46.85 12.52
N GLU A 137 25.11 48.13 12.57
CA GLU A 137 25.92 49.32 12.27
C GLU A 137 26.76 49.74 13.48
#